data_AF-A0A524HVX6-F1
#
_entry.id   AF-A0A524HVX6-F1
#
_cell.length_a   1.000
_cell.length_b   1.000
_cell.length_c   1.000
_cell.angle_alpha   90.00
_cell.angle_beta   90.00
_cell.angle_gamma   90.00
#
_symmetry.space_group_name_H-M   'P 1'
#
loop_
_entity.id
_entity.type
_entity.pdbx_description
1 polymer ?
#
loop_
_entity_poly.entity_id
_entity_poly.type
_entity_poly.pdbx_seq_one_letter_code
_entity_poly.pdbx_strand_id
1 'polypeptide(L)'
;EGQEPVYGIGINAHTHDLSLSGARICTPQYFPVGSVVRIVIELERTHQSIKVDGEIKWTRKSDESDELFVSGVEFLHSISQTLLSLIKHLYAEKNGGIPTAISH
;
A
#
# COMPACT_ATOMS: atom_id res chain seq x y z
N GLU A 1 -1.24 1.56 29.22
CA GLU A 1 -2.27 1.96 28.25
C GLU A 1 -1.57 2.28 26.94
N GLY A 2 -1.76 1.46 25.92
CA GLY A 2 -1.12 1.65 24.62
C GLY A 2 -2.03 2.50 23.74
N GLN A 3 -1.70 3.78 23.54
CA GLN A 3 -2.38 4.59 22.54
C GLN A 3 -2.05 4.00 21.16
N GLU A 4 -3.04 3.35 20.56
CA GLU A 4 -2.98 3.06 19.12
C GLU A 4 -2.99 4.40 18.38
N PRO A 5 -2.00 4.66 17.50
CA PRO A 5 -1.99 5.89 16.73
C PRO A 5 -3.28 5.98 15.92
N VAL A 6 -3.96 7.12 16.02
CA VAL A 6 -5.17 7.42 15.25
C VAL A 6 -4.73 7.69 13.82
N TYR A 7 -4.67 6.63 13.02
CA TYR A 7 -4.47 6.72 11.58
C TYR A 7 -5.64 7.51 10.98
N GLY A 8 -5.34 8.63 10.33
CA GLY A 8 -6.33 9.47 9.67
C GLY A 8 -7.15 8.70 8.63
N ILE A 9 -8.26 9.33 8.20
CA ILE A 9 -9.19 8.83 7.17
C ILE A 9 -8.37 8.23 6.02
N GLY A 10 -8.43 6.91 5.86
CA GLY A 10 -7.62 6.20 4.88
C GLY A 10 -7.93 6.68 3.47
N ILE A 11 -6.89 6.88 2.67
CA ILE A 11 -7.01 7.28 1.27
C ILE A 11 -6.95 6.02 0.42
N ASN A 12 -7.91 5.88 -0.49
CA ASN A 12 -7.89 4.79 -1.45
C ASN A 12 -6.64 4.87 -2.33
N ALA A 13 -5.93 3.75 -2.42
CA ALA A 13 -4.72 3.56 -3.18
C ALA A 13 -4.84 2.31 -4.04
N HIS A 14 -4.25 2.35 -5.23
CA HIS A 14 -4.06 1.17 -6.05
C HIS A 14 -2.62 0.68 -5.91
N THR A 15 -2.44 -0.54 -5.45
CA THR A 15 -1.12 -1.18 -5.47
C THR A 15 -0.93 -1.86 -6.82
N HIS A 16 0.00 -1.32 -7.61
CA HIS A 16 0.34 -1.83 -8.95
C HIS A 16 1.31 -3.00 -8.85
N ASP A 17 2.29 -2.90 -7.95
CA ASP A 17 3.31 -3.92 -7.74
C ASP A 17 3.51 -4.16 -6.24
N LEU A 18 3.48 -5.43 -5.82
CA LEU A 18 3.73 -5.84 -4.44
C LEU A 18 4.86 -6.88 -4.36
N SER A 19 5.84 -6.62 -3.51
CA SER A 19 6.99 -7.49 -3.23
C SER A 19 7.15 -7.74 -1.73
N LEU A 20 8.21 -8.44 -1.32
CA LEU A 20 8.49 -8.65 0.11
C LEU A 20 8.97 -7.40 0.84
N SER A 21 9.69 -6.53 0.13
CA SER A 21 10.42 -5.39 0.71
C SER A 21 9.75 -4.06 0.40
N GLY A 22 8.70 -4.05 -0.42
CA GLY A 22 8.06 -2.80 -0.79
C GLY A 22 6.89 -2.97 -1.75
N ALA A 23 6.24 -1.86 -2.01
CA ALA A 23 5.12 -1.73 -2.93
C ALA A 23 5.23 -0.48 -3.79
N ARG A 24 4.64 -0.54 -4.98
CA ARG A 24 4.33 0.64 -5.79
C ARG A 24 2.85 0.95 -5.65
N ILE A 25 2.57 2.15 -5.15
CA ILE A 25 1.22 2.63 -4.86
C ILE A 25 0.88 3.81 -5.77
N CYS A 26 -0.40 3.91 -6.14
CA CYS A 26 -0.97 5.04 -6.86
C CYS A 26 -2.04 5.70 -5.98
N THR A 27 -1.90 6.99 -5.68
CA THR A 27 -2.78 7.75 -4.78
C THR A 27 -3.10 9.14 -5.32
N PRO A 28 -4.27 9.71 -5.01
CA PRO A 28 -4.57 11.11 -5.36
C PRO A 28 -3.77 12.12 -4.50
N GLN A 29 -3.19 11.67 -3.40
CA GLN A 29 -2.35 12.49 -2.52
C GLN A 29 -0.87 12.32 -2.83
N TYR A 30 -0.14 13.44 -2.80
CA TYR A 30 1.31 13.47 -2.78
C TYR A 30 1.85 13.13 -1.39
N PHE A 31 2.84 12.24 -1.34
CA PHE A 31 3.60 11.94 -0.13
C PHE A 31 5.07 12.33 -0.35
N PRO A 32 5.68 13.12 0.56
CA PRO A 32 7.10 13.43 0.49
C PRO A 32 8.00 12.20 0.66
N VAL A 33 9.19 12.23 0.04
CA VAL A 33 10.23 11.23 0.30
C VAL A 33 10.67 11.30 1.76
N GLY A 34 10.85 10.14 2.38
CA GLY A 34 11.16 9.99 3.82
C GLY A 34 9.92 9.94 4.72
N SER A 35 8.71 10.22 4.19
CA SER A 35 7.48 10.02 4.96
C SER A 35 7.25 8.54 5.27
N VAL A 36 6.82 8.26 6.50
CA VAL A 36 6.35 6.93 6.89
C VAL A 36 4.84 6.86 6.69
N VAL A 37 4.39 5.84 5.97
CA VAL A 37 2.99 5.59 5.67
C VAL A 37 2.59 4.20 6.15
N ARG A 38 1.35 4.06 6.61
CA ARG A 38 0.74 2.76 6.89
C ARG A 38 -0.10 2.33 5.69
N ILE A 39 0.27 1.20 5.11
CA ILE A 39 -0.42 0.56 3.99
C ILE A 39 -1.35 -0.52 4.57
N VAL A 40 -2.63 -0.42 4.27
CA VAL A 40 -3.67 -1.37 4.66
C VAL A 40 -4.15 -2.11 3.41
N ILE A 41 -3.78 -3.37 3.26
CA ILE A 41 -4.16 -4.22 2.14
C ILE A 41 -5.41 -5.02 2.53
N GLU A 42 -6.53 -4.80 1.85
CA GLU A 42 -7.82 -5.45 2.17
C GLU A 42 -8.03 -6.74 1.39
N LEU A 43 -7.86 -7.89 2.04
CA LEU A 43 -8.05 -9.21 1.45
C LEU A 43 -9.54 -9.50 1.24
N GLU A 44 -10.11 -8.98 0.15
CA GLU A 44 -11.56 -8.95 -0.17
C GLU A 44 -12.26 -10.29 0.08
N ARG A 45 -11.62 -11.42 -0.23
CA ARG A 45 -12.21 -12.77 -0.08
C ARG A 45 -12.31 -13.27 1.37
N THR A 46 -11.56 -12.67 2.28
CA THR A 46 -11.43 -13.14 3.67
C THR A 46 -11.97 -12.12 4.68
N HIS A 47 -12.35 -10.91 4.23
CA HIS A 47 -12.65 -9.76 5.09
C HIS A 47 -11.53 -9.43 6.10
N GLN A 48 -10.30 -9.86 5.81
CA GLN A 48 -9.13 -9.55 6.62
C GLN A 48 -8.36 -8.40 5.99
N SER A 49 -7.62 -7.65 6.81
CA SER A 49 -6.68 -6.65 6.34
C SER A 49 -5.28 -6.94 6.85
N ILE A 50 -4.29 -6.63 6.02
CA ILE A 50 -2.88 -6.66 6.39
C ILE A 50 -2.41 -5.22 6.51
N LYS A 51 -1.77 -4.89 7.63
CA LYS A 51 -1.18 -3.56 7.86
C LYS A 51 0.33 -3.67 7.75
N VAL A 52 0.94 -2.83 6.93
CA VAL A 52 2.38 -2.77 6.72
C VAL A 52 2.83 -1.32 6.77
N ASP A 53 3.81 -1.01 7.60
CA ASP A 53 4.41 0.32 7.65
C ASP A 53 5.59 0.38 6.68
N GLY A 54 5.72 1.49 5.96
CA GLY A 54 6.77 1.69 4.98
C GLY A 54 7.16 3.15 4.80
N GLU A 55 8.36 3.38 4.28
CA GLU A 55 8.92 4.70 3.99
C GLU A 55 8.82 5.00 2.50
N ILE A 56 8.37 6.19 2.14
CA ILE A 56 8.37 6.68 0.76
C ILE A 56 9.81 6.92 0.31
N LYS A 57 10.27 6.16 -0.71
CA LYS A 57 11.62 6.32 -1.29
C LYS A 57 11.63 7.21 -2.52
N TRP A 58 10.52 7.29 -3.24
CA TRP A 58 10.34 8.19 -4.37
C TRP A 58 8.85 8.43 -4.63
N THR A 59 8.52 9.60 -5.18
CA THR A 59 7.17 9.96 -5.62
C THR A 59 7.25 10.75 -6.92
N ARG A 60 6.35 10.46 -7.85
CA ARG A 60 6.22 11.13 -9.17
C ARG A 60 4.75 11.29 -9.53
N LYS A 61 4.44 12.18 -10.47
CA LYS A 61 3.11 12.22 -11.09
C LYS A 61 2.87 10.93 -11.89
N SER A 62 1.62 10.47 -11.93
CA SER A 62 1.22 9.36 -12.78
C SER A 62 1.21 9.78 -14.25
N ASP A 63 1.60 8.86 -15.13
CA ASP A 63 1.50 9.05 -16.58
C ASP A 63 0.07 8.88 -17.09
N GLU A 64 -0.81 8.24 -16.30
CA GLU A 64 -2.20 7.93 -16.68
C GLU A 64 -3.17 9.07 -16.31
N SER A 65 -2.86 9.85 -15.27
CA SER A 65 -3.70 10.97 -14.81
C SER A 65 -2.88 11.99 -14.03
N ASP A 66 -3.08 13.26 -14.36
CA ASP A 66 -2.42 14.40 -13.69
C ASP A 66 -2.87 14.60 -12.23
N GLU A 67 -3.96 13.95 -11.84
CA GLU A 67 -4.53 13.99 -10.48
C GLU A 67 -3.98 12.89 -9.57
N LEU A 68 -3.15 11.98 -10.11
CA LEU A 68 -2.61 10.85 -9.38
C LEU A 68 -1.09 10.94 -9.22
N PHE A 69 -0.61 10.43 -8.10
CA PHE A 69 0.80 10.28 -7.78
C PHE A 69 1.14 8.81 -7.66
N VAL A 70 2.27 8.42 -8.22
CA VAL A 70 2.86 7.09 -8.05
C VAL A 70 4.02 7.21 -7.09
N SER A 71 4.03 6.36 -6.06
CA SER A 71 5.09 6.32 -5.06
C SER A 71 5.65 4.91 -4.90
N GLY A 72 6.96 4.83 -4.70
CA GLY A 72 7.64 3.62 -4.26
C GLY A 72 7.81 3.63 -2.76
N VAL A 73 7.27 2.62 -2.09
CA VAL A 73 7.34 2.46 -0.64
C VAL A 73 8.24 1.27 -0.32
N GLU A 74 9.22 1.47 0.54
CA GLU A 74 10.01 0.39 1.14
C GLU A 74 9.43 0.05 2.51
N PHE A 75 9.18 -1.23 2.77
CA PHE A 75 8.60 -1.65 4.04
C PHE A 75 9.62 -1.59 5.16
N LEU A 76 9.22 -1.04 6.32
CA LEU A 76 10.04 -1.02 7.52
C LEU A 76 10.24 -2.44 8.08
N HIS A 77 9.29 -3.34 7.80
CA HIS A 77 9.38 -4.76 8.10
C HIS A 77 9.02 -5.57 6.87
N SER A 78 9.84 -6.58 6.54
CA SER A 78 9.58 -7.45 5.39
C SER A 78 8.30 -8.26 5.57
N ILE A 79 7.49 -8.36 4.53
CA ILE A 79 6.38 -9.32 4.46
C ILE A 79 6.98 -10.73 4.29
N SER A 80 6.41 -11.74 4.94
CA SER A 80 6.85 -13.12 4.74
C SER A 80 6.47 -13.64 3.34
N GLN A 81 7.28 -14.56 2.79
CA GLN A 81 7.01 -15.17 1.47
C GLN A 81 5.63 -15.82 1.41
N THR A 82 5.24 -16.55 2.46
CA THR A 82 3.93 -17.21 2.55
C THR A 82 2.79 -16.20 2.48
N LEU A 83 2.91 -15.07 3.20
CA LEU A 83 1.90 -14.03 3.20
C LEU A 83 1.82 -13.34 1.83
N LEU A 84 2.95 -13.05 1.20
CA LEU A 84 3.00 -12.49 -0.15
C LEU A 84 2.33 -13.40 -1.18
N SER A 85 2.60 -14.71 -1.13
CA SER A 85 1.95 -15.69 -2.00
C SER A 85 0.44 -15.73 -1.80
N LEU A 86 -0.03 -15.65 -0.55
CA LEU A 86 -1.46 -15.63 -0.22
C LEU A 86 -2.14 -14.37 -0.76
N ILE A 87 -1.53 -13.20 -0.57
CA ILE A 87 -2.01 -11.95 -1.16
C ILE A 87 -2.15 -12.10 -2.67
N LYS A 88 -1.07 -12.47 -3.37
CA LYS A 88 -1.08 -12.61 -4.84
C LYS A 88 -2.14 -13.59 -5.31
N HIS A 89 -2.31 -14.72 -4.62
CA HIS A 89 -3.34 -15.70 -4.96
C HIS A 89 -4.77 -15.14 -4.85
N LEU A 90 -5.06 -14.39 -3.78
CA LEU A 90 -6.40 -13.82 -3.57
C LEU A 90 -6.76 -12.72 -4.59
N TYR A 91 -5.76 -12.03 -5.16
CA TYR A 91 -5.99 -10.98 -6.16
C TYR A 91 -5.76 -11.41 -7.61
N ALA A 92 -5.08 -12.53 -7.87
CA ALA A 92 -4.81 -13.01 -9.24
C ALA A 92 -6.08 -13.37 -10.04
N GLU A 93 -7.22 -13.59 -9.38
CA GLU A 93 -8.51 -13.80 -10.05
C GLU A 93 -9.16 -12.50 -10.55
N LYS A 94 -8.65 -11.32 -10.13
CA LYS A 94 -9.14 -9.99 -10.52
C LYS A 94 -8.13 -9.38 -11.49
N ASN A 95 -8.52 -9.17 -12.75
CA ASN A 95 -7.69 -8.58 -13.83
C ASN A 95 -7.27 -7.10 -13.60
N GLY A 96 -7.19 -6.61 -12.36
CA GLY A 96 -6.84 -5.23 -12.06
C GLY A 96 -6.56 -4.98 -10.59
N GLY A 97 -5.26 -4.75 -10.29
CA GLY A 97 -4.73 -4.09 -9.09
C GLY A 97 -5.08 -4.68 -7.72
N ILE A 98 -4.21 -4.45 -6.73
CA ILE A 98 -4.49 -4.77 -5.33
C ILE A 98 -5.10 -3.52 -4.66
N PRO A 99 -6.41 -3.46 -4.35
CA PRO A 99 -7.00 -2.36 -3.59
C PRO A 99 -6.36 -2.25 -2.22
N THR A 100 -5.94 -1.04 -1.88
CA THR A 100 -5.15 -0.74 -0.69
C THR A 100 -5.58 0.60 -0.12
N ALA A 101 -5.60 0.77 1.19
CA ALA A 101 -5.83 2.07 1.84
C ALA A 101 -4.54 2.56 2.51
N ILE A 102 -4.30 3.86 2.49
CA ILE A 102 -3.10 4.46 3.08
C ILE A 102 -3.50 5.50 4.12
N SER A 103 -2.88 5.42 5.30
CA SER A 103 -3.01 6.41 6.35
C SER A 103 -1.65 6.98 6.74
N HIS A 104 -1.61 8.29 7.00
CA HIS A 104 -0.47 9.06 7.47
C HIS A 104 -0.74 9.60 8.88
#